data_AF-A0A968K8A3-F1
#
_entry.id   AF-A0A968K8A3-F1
#
_cell.length_a   1.000
_cell.length_b   1.000
_cell.length_c   1.000
_cell.angle_alpha   90.00
_cell.angle_beta   90.00
_cell.angle_gamma   90.00
#
_symmetry.space_group_name_H-M   'P 1'
#
loop_
_entity.id
_entity.type
_entity.pdbx_description
1 polymer ?
#
loop_
_entity_poly.entity_id
_entity_poly.type
_entity_poly.pdbx_seq_one_letter_code
_entity_poly.pdbx_strand_id
1 'polypeptide(L)'
;MDRERQKAEIATQKAARGQKFLTDLLTSSFPSGFGDDYSVVDILDHASEKLYEAFPDDPELEWDLRKSIGHAYLNLGHYRQCEKEAVRVYDLIRQEYGTTHDKTLEALEQLSFVYSILGYE
;
A
#
# COMPACT_ATOMS: atom_id res chain seq x y z
N MET A 1 -9.07 8.53 -30.61
CA MET A 1 -10.10 7.88 -29.78
C MET A 1 -9.57 6.62 -29.11
N ASP A 2 -8.77 5.79 -29.78
CA ASP A 2 -8.33 4.50 -29.23
C ASP A 2 -7.41 4.60 -28.00
N ARG A 3 -6.50 5.59 -27.94
CA ARG A 3 -5.61 5.76 -26.77
C ARG A 3 -6.35 6.17 -25.50
N GLU A 4 -7.36 7.03 -25.61
CA GLU A 4 -8.19 7.45 -24.48
C GLU A 4 -9.10 6.32 -24.01
N ARG A 5 -9.65 5.53 -24.94
CA ARG A 5 -10.40 4.32 -24.60
C ARG A 5 -9.52 3.27 -23.91
N GLN A 6 -8.32 3.03 -24.41
CA GLN A 6 -7.38 2.10 -23.81
C GLN A 6 -6.94 2.54 -22.41
N LYS A 7 -6.66 3.83 -22.19
CA LYS A 7 -6.38 4.38 -20.86
C LYS A 7 -7.56 4.20 -19.91
N ALA A 8 -8.78 4.50 -20.37
CA ALA A 8 -9.99 4.33 -19.56
C ALA A 8 -10.23 2.86 -19.18
N GLU A 9 -9.95 1.94 -20.10
CA GLU A 9 -10.07 0.50 -19.87
C GLU A 9 -9.05 0.01 -18.83
N ILE A 10 -7.78 0.43 -18.95
CA ILE A 10 -6.73 0.12 -17.98
C ILE A 10 -7.08 0.69 -16.59
N ALA A 11 -7.51 1.95 -16.52
CA ALA A 11 -7.91 2.57 -15.26
C ALA A 11 -9.09 1.83 -14.60
N THR A 12 -10.06 1.39 -15.40
CA THR A 12 -11.20 0.59 -14.92
C THR A 12 -10.75 -0.77 -14.40
N GLN A 13 -9.83 -1.44 -15.09
CA GLN A 13 -9.26 -2.72 -14.65
C GLN A 13 -8.49 -2.58 -13.34
N LYS A 14 -7.65 -1.52 -13.21
CA LYS A 14 -6.94 -1.21 -11.97
C LYS A 14 -7.90 -0.99 -10.79
N ALA A 15 -8.93 -0.18 -11.01
CA ALA A 15 -9.96 0.07 -10.01
C ALA A 15 -10.68 -1.22 -9.58
N ALA A 16 -11.06 -2.08 -10.53
CA ALA A 16 -11.71 -3.35 -10.25
C ALA A 16 -10.81 -4.31 -9.46
N ARG A 17 -9.51 -4.38 -9.77
CA ARG A 17 -8.53 -5.19 -9.04
C ARG A 17 -8.34 -4.69 -7.61
N GLY A 18 -8.19 -3.38 -7.41
CA GLY A 18 -8.09 -2.77 -6.08
C GLY A 18 -9.35 -2.98 -5.25
N GLN A 19 -10.54 -2.80 -5.84
CA GLN A 19 -11.83 -3.06 -5.18
C GLN A 19 -11.97 -4.53 -4.79
N LYS A 20 -11.60 -5.45 -5.68
CA LYS A 20 -11.62 -6.88 -5.37
C LYS A 20 -10.67 -7.20 -4.23
N PHE A 21 -9.45 -6.67 -4.23
CA PHE A 21 -8.51 -6.85 -3.13
C PHE A 21 -9.07 -6.35 -1.81
N LEU A 22 -9.66 -5.15 -1.78
CA LEU A 22 -10.29 -4.62 -0.57
C LEU A 22 -11.48 -5.48 -0.12
N THR A 23 -12.28 -5.97 -1.06
CA THR A 23 -13.43 -6.84 -0.77
C THR A 23 -12.94 -8.18 -0.21
N ASP A 24 -11.96 -8.79 -0.86
CA ASP A 24 -11.34 -10.03 -0.42
C ASP A 24 -10.67 -9.83 0.94
N LEU A 25 -10.09 -8.67 1.25
CA LEU A 25 -9.54 -8.37 2.57
C LEU A 25 -10.63 -8.30 3.65
N LEU A 26 -11.71 -7.57 3.38
CA LEU A 26 -12.82 -7.37 4.32
C LEU A 26 -13.70 -8.62 4.50
N THR A 27 -13.72 -9.52 3.51
CA THR A 27 -14.57 -10.72 3.50
C THR A 27 -13.81 -12.02 3.66
N SER A 28 -12.50 -12.06 3.37
CA SER A 28 -11.67 -13.21 3.68
C SER A 28 -11.63 -13.34 5.18
N SER A 29 -12.23 -14.43 5.64
CA SER A 29 -12.37 -14.81 7.02
C SER A 29 -11.06 -14.64 7.78
N PHE A 30 -10.95 -13.56 8.54
CA PHE A 30 -10.40 -13.75 9.89
C PHE A 30 -11.27 -14.83 10.54
N PRO A 31 -10.69 -15.79 11.28
CA PRO A 31 -11.44 -16.89 11.89
C PRO A 31 -12.76 -16.41 12.47
N SER A 32 -13.85 -17.12 12.18
CA SER A 32 -15.24 -16.73 12.46
C SER A 32 -15.41 -15.97 13.79
N GLY A 33 -15.48 -14.64 13.72
CA GLY A 33 -15.46 -13.78 14.91
C GLY A 33 -15.06 -12.34 14.61
N PHE A 34 -15.57 -11.74 13.54
CA PHE A 34 -15.52 -10.28 13.42
C PHE A 34 -16.51 -9.68 14.41
N GLY A 35 -15.96 -9.27 15.55
CA GLY A 35 -16.68 -8.75 16.70
C GLY A 35 -15.90 -9.11 17.96
N ASP A 36 -15.17 -8.14 18.48
CA ASP A 36 -14.50 -8.08 19.80
C ASP A 36 -13.00 -8.44 19.88
N ASP A 37 -12.43 -9.37 19.10
CA ASP A 37 -11.02 -9.82 19.32
C ASP A 37 -9.94 -9.27 18.36
N TYR A 38 -10.32 -8.72 17.19
CA TYR A 38 -9.34 -8.20 16.21
C TYR A 38 -9.37 -6.68 16.12
N SER A 39 -8.19 -6.06 16.19
CA SER A 39 -8.00 -4.62 16.04
C SER A 39 -7.89 -4.22 14.57
N VAL A 40 -8.03 -2.92 14.29
CA VAL A 40 -7.77 -2.36 12.95
C VAL A 40 -6.34 -2.67 12.49
N VAL A 41 -5.39 -2.76 13.42
CA VAL A 41 -3.98 -3.06 13.14
C VAL A 41 -3.83 -4.47 12.59
N ASP A 42 -4.53 -5.45 13.16
CA ASP A 42 -4.50 -6.84 12.69
C ASP A 42 -5.02 -6.95 11.24
N ILE A 43 -6.02 -6.13 10.89
CA ILE A 43 -6.55 -6.06 9.53
C ILE A 43 -5.49 -5.50 8.56
N LEU A 44 -4.78 -4.46 8.98
CA LEU A 44 -3.71 -3.85 8.19
C LEU A 44 -2.52 -4.80 8.03
N ASP A 45 -2.17 -5.57 9.08
CA ASP A 45 -1.04 -6.51 9.05
C ASP A 45 -1.32 -7.60 8.01
N HIS A 46 -2.52 -8.19 8.04
CA HIS A 46 -2.95 -9.16 7.03
C HIS A 46 -3.00 -8.57 5.62
N ALA A 47 -3.44 -7.31 5.48
CA ALA A 47 -3.46 -6.62 4.20
C ALA A 47 -2.04 -6.45 3.63
N SER A 48 -1.10 -6.01 4.46
CA SER A 48 0.30 -5.82 4.10
C SER A 48 0.95 -7.12 3.62
N GLU A 49 0.71 -8.22 4.32
CA GLU A 49 1.23 -9.54 3.95
C GLU A 49 0.70 -9.98 2.59
N LYS A 50 -0.61 -9.86 2.35
CA LYS A 50 -1.22 -10.21 1.07
C LYS A 50 -0.74 -9.34 -0.09
N LEU A 51 -0.41 -8.08 0.15
CA LEU A 51 0.07 -7.17 -0.90
C LEU A 51 1.38 -7.63 -1.52
N TYR A 52 2.22 -8.39 -0.79
CA TYR A 52 3.50 -8.85 -1.31
C TYR A 52 3.35 -9.77 -2.54
N GLU A 53 2.25 -10.51 -2.61
CA GLU A 53 2.01 -11.51 -3.67
C GLU A 53 0.87 -11.13 -4.63
N ALA A 54 0.04 -10.14 -4.27
CA ALA A 54 -1.21 -9.85 -5.00
C ALA A 54 -1.02 -9.13 -6.35
N PHE A 55 0.09 -8.41 -6.55
CA PHE A 55 0.25 -7.49 -7.69
C PHE A 55 1.61 -7.56 -8.41
N PRO A 56 2.16 -8.75 -8.74
CA PRO A 56 3.47 -8.86 -9.40
C PRO A 56 3.54 -8.14 -10.76
N ASP A 57 2.41 -8.07 -11.48
CA ASP A 57 2.31 -7.44 -12.81
C ASP A 57 1.80 -5.99 -12.77
N ASP A 58 1.55 -5.43 -11.58
CA ASP A 58 1.07 -4.05 -11.43
C ASP A 58 1.69 -3.40 -10.18
N PRO A 59 3.00 -3.08 -10.24
CA PRO A 59 3.70 -2.48 -9.11
C PRO A 59 3.05 -1.14 -8.72
N GLU A 60 2.41 -0.44 -9.67
CA GLU A 60 1.71 0.83 -9.41
C GLU A 60 0.56 0.66 -8.44
N LEU A 61 -0.26 -0.36 -8.67
CA LEU A 61 -1.35 -0.68 -7.75
C LEU A 61 -0.80 -1.16 -6.39
N GLU A 62 0.31 -1.91 -6.36
CA GLU A 62 0.96 -2.33 -5.11
C GLU A 62 1.38 -1.12 -4.28
N TRP A 63 2.19 -0.19 -4.82
CA TRP A 63 2.69 0.94 -4.03
C TRP A 63 1.57 1.90 -3.61
N ASP A 64 0.51 2.07 -4.41
CA ASP A 64 -0.63 2.93 -4.04
C ASP A 64 -1.43 2.36 -2.86
N LEU A 65 -1.65 1.05 -2.84
CA LEU A 65 -2.30 0.37 -1.71
C LEU A 65 -1.39 0.39 -0.47
N ARG A 66 -0.08 0.15 -0.63
CA ARG A 66 0.88 0.24 0.48
C ARG A 66 0.97 1.63 1.09
N LYS A 67 0.94 2.71 0.29
CA LYS A 67 0.85 4.08 0.83
C LYS A 67 -0.40 4.27 1.70
N SER A 68 -1.53 3.73 1.26
CA SER A 68 -2.80 3.84 2.01
C SER A 68 -2.73 3.10 3.36
N ILE A 69 -2.15 1.90 3.37
CA ILE A 69 -1.93 1.12 4.59
C ILE A 69 -0.88 1.80 5.50
N GLY A 70 0.22 2.29 4.93
CA GLY A 70 1.25 3.04 5.66
C GLY A 70 0.69 4.27 6.37
N HIS A 71 -0.18 5.05 5.69
CA HIS A 71 -0.88 6.16 6.33
C HIS A 71 -1.83 5.72 7.44
N ALA A 72 -2.51 4.58 7.29
CA ALA A 72 -3.36 4.04 8.34
C ALA A 72 -2.54 3.67 9.58
N TYR A 73 -1.39 2.99 9.41
CA TYR A 73 -0.46 2.72 10.51
C TYR A 73 0.06 3.98 11.19
N LEU A 74 0.45 4.98 10.40
CA LEU A 74 0.93 6.27 10.91
C LEU A 74 -0.11 6.93 11.83
N ASN A 75 -1.38 6.96 11.39
CA ASN A 75 -2.48 7.55 12.16
C ASN A 75 -2.81 6.78 13.43
N LEU A 76 -2.51 5.48 13.47
CA LEU A 76 -2.71 4.62 14.64
C LEU A 76 -1.48 4.61 15.58
N GLY A 77 -0.37 5.28 15.23
CA GLY A 77 0.87 5.28 16.01
C GLY A 77 1.77 4.05 15.79
N HIS A 78 1.49 3.23 14.78
CA HIS A 78 2.25 2.02 14.45
C HIS A 78 3.41 2.34 13.49
N TYR A 79 4.37 3.15 13.95
CA TYR A 79 5.42 3.73 13.09
C TYR A 79 6.37 2.70 12.48
N ARG A 80 6.64 1.59 13.18
CA ARG A 80 7.48 0.48 12.67
C ARG A 80 6.80 -0.25 11.51
N GLN A 81 5.49 -0.45 11.55
CA GLN A 81 4.74 -1.00 10.43
C GLN A 81 4.67 0.00 9.26
N CYS A 82 4.46 1.29 9.56
CA CYS A 82 4.49 2.36 8.58
C CYS A 82 5.83 2.41 7.82
N GLU A 83 6.95 2.27 8.53
CA GLU A 83 8.30 2.22 7.95
C GLU A 83 8.42 1.11 6.90
N LYS A 84 7.96 -0.10 7.24
CA LYS A 84 8.01 -1.25 6.32
C LYS A 84 7.25 -0.97 5.02
N GLU A 85 6.07 -0.37 5.11
CA GLU A 85 5.30 0.03 3.91
C GLU A 85 6.03 1.11 3.12
N ALA A 86 6.56 2.14 3.78
CA ALA A 86 7.25 3.25 3.14
C ALA A 86 8.54 2.79 2.43
N VAL A 87 9.31 1.88 3.03
CA VAL A 87 10.50 1.27 2.42
C VAL A 87 10.13 0.52 1.15
N ARG A 88 9.09 -0.32 1.21
CA ARG A 88 8.64 -1.09 0.04
C ARG A 88 8.12 -0.19 -1.08
N VAL A 89 7.37 0.86 -0.74
CA VAL A 89 6.92 1.88 -1.71
C VAL A 89 8.12 2.56 -2.39
N TYR A 90 9.11 3.01 -1.61
CA TYR A 90 10.32 3.61 -2.15
C TYR A 90 11.06 2.65 -3.08
N ASP A 91 11.22 1.39 -2.68
CA ASP A 91 11.92 0.39 -3.49
C ASP A 91 11.21 0.12 -4.82
N LEU A 92 9.88 -0.05 -4.81
CA LEU A 92 9.09 -0.27 -6.02
C LEU A 92 9.21 0.92 -6.99
N ILE A 93 9.01 2.14 -6.48
CA ILE A 93 9.04 3.35 -7.30
C ILE A 93 10.47 3.62 -7.82
N ARG A 94 11.50 3.38 -6.98
CA ARG A 94 12.91 3.50 -7.38
C ARG A 94 13.27 2.49 -8.47
N GLN A 95 12.77 1.25 -8.39
CA GLN A 95 13.03 0.23 -9.41
C GLN A 95 12.37 0.59 -10.75
N GLU A 96 11.16 1.13 -10.71
CA GLU A 96 10.40 1.50 -11.92
C GLU A 96 10.94 2.77 -12.60
N TYR A 97 11.24 3.81 -11.83
CA TYR A 97 11.54 5.15 -12.37
C TYR A 97 12.98 5.63 -12.15
N GLY A 98 13.79 4.91 -11.36
CA GLY A 98 15.14 5.31 -10.98
C GLY A 98 15.18 6.27 -9.78
N THR A 99 16.39 6.60 -9.31
CA THR A 99 16.61 7.30 -8.02
C THR A 99 16.28 8.79 -8.02
N THR A 100 16.33 9.46 -9.17
CA THR A 100 16.18 10.92 -9.28
C THR A 100 14.83 11.37 -9.83
N HIS A 101 13.92 10.44 -10.09
CA HIS A 101 12.59 10.76 -10.60
C HIS A 101 11.72 11.39 -9.49
N ASP A 102 10.86 12.34 -9.84
CA ASP A 102 10.04 13.10 -8.89
C ASP A 102 9.23 12.18 -7.94
N LYS A 103 8.58 11.14 -8.48
CA LYS A 103 7.86 10.13 -7.67
C LYS A 103 8.78 9.41 -6.66
N THR A 104 10.03 9.13 -7.03
CA THR A 104 11.00 8.47 -6.14
C THR A 104 11.44 9.41 -5.02
N LEU A 105 11.60 10.70 -5.33
CA LEU A 105 11.91 11.73 -4.35
C LEU A 105 10.75 11.96 -3.38
N GLU A 106 9.50 11.95 -3.86
CA GLU A 106 8.31 12.01 -3.02
C GLU A 106 8.22 10.81 -2.07
N ALA A 107 8.46 9.59 -2.58
CA ALA A 107 8.51 8.39 -1.74
C ALA A 107 9.63 8.45 -0.70
N LEU A 108 10.79 9.02 -1.05
CA LEU A 108 11.91 9.21 -0.13
C LEU A 108 11.61 10.24 0.95
N GLU A 109 10.89 11.31 0.63
CA GLU A 109 10.43 12.31 1.59
C GLU A 109 9.51 11.66 2.64
N GLN A 110 8.53 10.87 2.20
CA GLN A 110 7.64 10.13 3.10
C GLN A 110 8.41 9.17 4.01
N LEU A 111 9.37 8.43 3.47
CA LEU A 111 10.23 7.55 4.26
C LEU A 111 11.08 8.32 5.27
N SER A 112 11.61 9.47 4.89
CA SER A 112 12.40 10.35 5.77
C SER A 112 11.55 10.89 6.93
N PHE A 113 10.29 11.24 6.66
CA PHE A 113 9.33 11.66 7.68
C PHE A 113 9.06 10.55 8.71
N VAL A 114 8.86 9.30 8.26
CA VAL A 114 8.67 8.15 9.16
C VAL A 114 9.92 7.92 10.01
N TYR A 115 11.11 7.98 9.43
CA TYR A 115 12.37 7.84 10.18
C TYR A 115 12.59 8.96 11.19
N SER A 116 12.17 10.18 10.88
CA SER A 116 12.21 11.28 11.84
C SER A 116 11.40 10.92 13.08
N ILE A 117 10.18 10.39 12.94
CA ILE A 117 9.33 10.02 14.08
C ILE A 117 10.00 8.91 14.92
N LEU A 118 10.49 7.86 14.28
CA LEU A 118 11.15 6.73 14.96
C LEU A 118 12.46 7.13 15.66
N GLY A 119 13.15 8.15 15.16
CA GLY A 119 14.37 8.68 15.78
C GLY A 119 14.13 9.46 17.08
N TYR A 120 12.88 9.82 17.39
CA TYR A 120 12.49 10.50 18.64
C TYR A 120 11.91 9.54 19.69
N GLU A 121 11.76 8.24 19.40
CA GLU A 121 11.35 7.18 20.36
C GLU A 121 12.54 6.60 21.13
#